data_AF-A0A7W5HT30-F1
#
_entry.id   AF-A0A7W5HT30-F1
#
_cell.length_a   1.000
_cell.length_b   1.000
_cell.length_c   1.000
_cell.angle_alpha   90.00
_cell.angle_beta   90.00
_cell.angle_gamma   90.00
#
_symmetry.space_group_name_H-M   'P 1'
#
loop_
_entity.id
_entity.type
_entity.pdbx_description
1 polymer ?
#
loop_
_entity_poly.entity_id
_entity_poly.type
_entity_poly.pdbx_seq_one_letter_code
_entity_poly.pdbx_strand_id
1 'polypeptide(L)'
;MNMFVRCIALSFGCLFASIAMAKDECKETTVSWQIDLCVEAARKEADAQLNASYKKLLARFESQQRRDPEQGKALMAMAREAQRAWIKLRDTTCPLESTESEPGVALHVTTINNCMARMSLERAAYLDTIVADEPGNVVDLNKVFLSGSQRFGDVVARYVSTFGSPCLTVQILAPNGGWRVLSSKRFCSFDGKSFWDGYASALFEDHAFAADGLHLTLSLFELRGDGEKRLACVIPIQNEQIKELKCGASEAA
;
A
#
# COMPACT_ATOMS: atom_id res chain seq x y z
N MET A 1 67.96 -32.07 32.19
CA MET A 1 67.85 -31.73 30.76
C MET A 1 66.39 -31.39 30.49
N ASN A 2 66.10 -30.11 30.25
CA ASN A 2 64.76 -29.60 29.96
C ASN A 2 64.18 -30.20 28.68
N MET A 3 62.87 -30.45 28.67
CA MET A 3 62.04 -30.05 27.52
C MET A 3 60.56 -29.96 27.94
N PHE A 4 60.09 -28.71 28.08
CA PHE A 4 58.68 -28.37 28.21
C PHE A 4 57.98 -28.57 26.86
N VAL A 5 56.94 -29.41 26.81
CA VAL A 5 56.01 -29.46 25.67
C VAL A 5 54.74 -28.73 26.09
N ARG A 6 54.52 -27.55 25.51
CA ARG A 6 53.32 -26.72 25.66
C ARG A 6 52.19 -27.32 24.81
N CYS A 7 51.14 -27.85 25.45
CA CYS A 7 49.88 -28.13 24.80
C CYS A 7 49.09 -26.82 24.66
N ILE A 8 49.09 -26.24 23.46
CA ILE A 8 48.19 -25.14 23.09
C ILE A 8 46.88 -25.76 22.63
N ALA A 9 45.86 -25.76 23.49
CA ALA A 9 44.50 -26.09 23.09
C ALA A 9 43.90 -24.87 22.37
N LEU A 10 43.74 -24.99 21.04
CA LEU A 10 43.07 -23.99 20.23
C LEU A 10 41.57 -23.99 20.56
N SER A 11 41.10 -22.85 21.05
CA SER A 11 39.69 -22.48 21.19
C SER A 11 38.98 -22.50 19.82
N PHE A 12 38.05 -23.44 19.64
CA PHE A 12 37.13 -23.49 18.50
C PHE A 12 36.04 -22.41 18.69
N GLY A 13 36.39 -21.17 18.33
CA GLY A 13 35.49 -20.02 18.34
C GLY A 13 34.58 -20.00 17.12
N CYS A 14 33.30 -19.80 17.37
CA CYS A 14 32.17 -19.64 16.44
C CYS A 14 32.51 -19.03 15.06
N LEU A 15 32.10 -19.73 14.00
CA LEU A 15 31.72 -19.13 12.72
C LEU A 15 30.20 -19.26 12.57
N PHE A 16 29.48 -18.34 13.21
CA PHE A 16 28.09 -18.01 12.87
C PHE A 16 28.05 -16.52 12.52
N ALA A 17 27.24 -16.19 11.51
CA ALA A 17 27.10 -14.92 10.78
C ALA A 17 28.17 -14.73 9.69
N SER A 18 27.80 -14.58 8.41
CA SER A 18 26.91 -13.51 7.92
C SER A 18 26.03 -13.94 6.74
N ILE A 19 24.71 -13.84 6.91
CA ILE A 19 23.69 -13.79 5.85
C ILE A 19 22.90 -12.48 6.00
N ALA A 20 23.60 -11.35 5.99
CA ALA A 20 22.97 -10.03 6.12
C ALA A 20 23.70 -8.93 5.34
N MET A 21 24.33 -9.27 4.21
CA MET A 21 25.02 -8.34 3.32
C MET A 21 24.52 -8.54 1.89
N ALA A 22 23.23 -8.37 1.64
CA ALA A 22 22.67 -8.46 0.27
C ALA A 22 21.86 -7.24 -0.14
N LYS A 23 21.42 -6.40 0.81
CA LYS A 23 20.48 -5.31 0.51
C LYS A 23 21.14 -3.97 0.15
N ASP A 24 22.37 -3.70 0.61
CA ASP A 24 23.09 -2.46 0.28
C ASP A 24 23.96 -2.55 -0.99
N GLU A 25 24.29 -3.75 -1.48
CA GLU A 25 25.12 -3.94 -2.69
C GLU A 25 24.38 -3.71 -4.02
N CYS A 26 23.04 -3.57 -4.00
CA CYS A 26 22.24 -3.37 -5.22
C CYS A 26 21.97 -1.91 -5.59
N LYS A 27 22.52 -0.95 -4.85
CA LYS A 27 22.39 0.50 -5.13
C LYS A 27 23.48 1.04 -6.07
N GLU A 28 24.64 0.38 -6.12
CA GLU A 28 25.81 0.76 -6.92
C GLU A 28 26.40 -0.52 -7.54
N THR A 29 25.99 -0.88 -8.76
CA THR A 29 26.47 -2.09 -9.45
C THR A 29 27.45 -1.72 -10.56
N THR A 30 28.64 -2.32 -10.54
CA THR A 30 29.71 -2.05 -11.54
C THR A 30 30.12 -3.28 -12.36
N VAL A 31 29.62 -4.48 -12.03
CA VAL A 31 29.97 -5.75 -12.69
C VAL A 31 28.77 -6.69 -12.87
N SER A 32 28.75 -7.45 -13.97
CA SER A 32 27.59 -8.25 -14.42
C SER A 32 27.06 -9.27 -13.41
N TRP A 33 27.91 -9.91 -12.60
CA TRP A 33 27.46 -10.94 -11.65
C TRP A 33 26.69 -10.35 -10.45
N GLN A 34 26.98 -9.10 -10.06
CA GLN A 34 26.22 -8.39 -9.03
C GLN A 34 24.82 -8.04 -9.52
N ILE A 35 24.69 -7.72 -10.81
CA ILE A 35 23.39 -7.45 -11.45
C ILE A 35 22.51 -8.70 -11.38
N ASP A 36 23.04 -9.87 -11.74
CA ASP A 36 22.29 -11.13 -11.72
C ASP A 36 21.77 -11.46 -10.31
N LEU A 37 22.61 -11.27 -9.26
CA LEU A 37 22.21 -11.47 -7.86
C LEU A 37 21.12 -10.49 -7.42
N CYS A 38 21.25 -9.22 -7.77
CA CYS A 38 20.26 -8.19 -7.44
C CYS A 38 18.92 -8.42 -8.12
N VAL A 39 18.95 -8.86 -9.39
CA VAL A 39 17.75 -9.17 -10.16
C VAL A 39 17.06 -10.41 -9.62
N GLU A 40 17.81 -11.44 -9.20
CA GLU A 40 17.23 -12.60 -8.52
C GLU A 40 16.60 -12.21 -7.17
N ALA A 41 17.27 -11.37 -6.38
CA ALA A 41 16.75 -10.86 -5.11
C ALA A 41 15.46 -10.04 -5.33
N ALA A 42 15.44 -9.15 -6.32
CA ALA A 42 14.27 -8.37 -6.68
C ALA A 42 13.09 -9.25 -7.12
N ARG A 43 13.34 -10.31 -7.91
CA ARG A 43 12.32 -11.29 -8.25
C ARG A 43 11.75 -11.98 -7.01
N LYS A 44 12.60 -12.42 -6.08
CA LYS A 44 12.17 -13.06 -4.82
C LYS A 44 11.34 -12.12 -3.95
N GLU A 45 11.74 -10.86 -3.82
CA GLU A 45 11.00 -9.82 -3.10
C GLU A 45 9.62 -9.59 -3.75
N ALA A 46 9.57 -9.48 -5.09
CA ALA A 46 8.32 -9.33 -5.84
C ALA A 46 7.38 -10.55 -5.67
N ASP A 47 7.91 -11.77 -5.71
CA ASP A 47 7.13 -12.99 -5.43
C ASP A 47 6.61 -13.02 -3.98
N ALA A 48 7.42 -12.57 -3.01
CA ALA A 48 6.99 -12.45 -1.62
C ALA A 48 5.84 -11.44 -1.47
N GLN A 49 5.95 -10.29 -2.14
CA GLN A 49 4.91 -9.26 -2.16
C GLN A 49 3.61 -9.78 -2.82
N LEU A 50 3.72 -10.47 -3.96
CA LEU A 50 2.58 -11.11 -4.61
C LEU A 50 1.85 -12.07 -3.67
N ASN A 51 2.59 -12.94 -2.98
CA ASN A 51 2.02 -13.88 -2.03
C ASN A 51 1.36 -13.17 -0.83
N ALA A 52 1.93 -12.06 -0.37
CA ALA A 52 1.34 -11.25 0.69
C ALA A 52 0.00 -10.63 0.25
N SER A 53 -0.06 -9.98 -0.91
CA SER A 53 -1.29 -9.40 -1.47
C SER A 53 -2.36 -10.47 -1.73
N TYR A 54 -1.95 -11.65 -2.22
CA TYR A 54 -2.86 -12.79 -2.40
C TYR A 54 -3.48 -13.27 -1.08
N LYS A 55 -2.68 -13.43 -0.01
CA LYS A 55 -3.20 -13.80 1.32
C LYS A 55 -4.17 -12.76 1.86
N LYS A 56 -3.88 -11.45 1.66
CA LYS A 56 -4.79 -10.37 2.06
C LYS A 56 -6.13 -10.45 1.34
N LEU A 57 -6.13 -10.73 0.03
CA LEU A 57 -7.37 -10.92 -0.74
C LEU A 57 -8.23 -12.05 -0.16
N LEU A 58 -7.63 -13.20 0.14
CA LEU A 58 -8.37 -14.31 0.74
C LEU A 58 -8.96 -13.94 2.10
N ALA A 59 -8.19 -13.23 2.93
CA ALA A 59 -8.66 -12.75 4.22
C ALA A 59 -9.81 -11.73 4.09
N ARG A 60 -9.81 -10.87 3.05
CA ARG A 60 -10.92 -9.95 2.76
C ARG A 60 -12.21 -10.68 2.39
N PHE A 61 -12.13 -11.72 1.56
CA PHE A 61 -13.31 -12.52 1.23
C PHE A 61 -13.89 -13.23 2.46
N GLU A 62 -13.02 -13.76 3.33
CA GLU A 62 -13.45 -14.37 4.59
C GLU A 62 -14.10 -13.36 5.55
N SER A 63 -13.51 -12.16 5.69
CA SER A 63 -13.99 -11.15 6.63
C SER A 63 -15.30 -10.48 6.17
N GLN A 64 -15.46 -10.21 4.88
CA GLN A 64 -16.63 -9.51 4.35
C GLN A 64 -17.84 -10.43 4.15
N GLN A 65 -17.61 -11.72 3.92
CA GLN A 65 -18.68 -12.71 3.74
C GLN A 65 -19.01 -13.48 5.02
N ARG A 66 -18.81 -12.87 6.20
CA ARG A 66 -19.15 -13.49 7.50
C ARG A 66 -20.63 -13.90 7.62
N ARG A 67 -21.53 -13.20 6.91
CA ARG A 67 -22.98 -13.49 6.89
C ARG A 67 -23.35 -14.60 5.90
N ASP A 68 -22.50 -14.88 4.92
CA ASP A 68 -22.65 -15.97 3.96
C ASP A 68 -21.28 -16.67 3.72
N PRO A 69 -20.89 -17.59 4.60
CA PRO A 69 -19.61 -18.27 4.51
C PRO A 69 -19.43 -19.09 3.23
N GLU A 70 -20.51 -19.58 2.62
CA GLU A 70 -20.45 -20.35 1.37
C GLU A 70 -20.11 -19.44 0.19
N GLN A 71 -20.66 -18.23 0.15
CA GLN A 71 -20.24 -17.22 -0.81
C GLN A 71 -18.75 -16.85 -0.64
N GLY A 72 -18.28 -16.69 0.60
CA GLY A 72 -16.86 -16.46 0.89
C GLY A 72 -15.96 -17.59 0.36
N LYS A 73 -16.35 -18.85 0.57
CA LYS A 73 -15.63 -20.02 0.04
C LYS A 73 -15.60 -20.05 -1.49
N ALA A 74 -16.72 -19.74 -2.14
CA ALA A 74 -16.81 -19.69 -3.60
C ALA A 74 -15.87 -18.63 -4.19
N LEU A 75 -15.86 -17.42 -3.62
CA LEU A 75 -14.95 -16.34 -4.05
C LEU A 75 -13.47 -16.72 -3.86
N MET A 76 -13.13 -17.34 -2.73
CA MET A 76 -11.77 -17.85 -2.50
C MET A 76 -11.38 -18.95 -3.49
N ALA A 77 -12.31 -19.81 -3.91
CA ALA A 77 -12.06 -20.84 -4.92
C ALA A 77 -11.78 -20.21 -6.30
N MET A 78 -12.60 -19.23 -6.70
CA MET A 78 -12.37 -18.46 -7.92
C MET A 78 -11.01 -17.74 -7.90
N ALA A 79 -10.65 -17.13 -6.77
CA ALA A 79 -9.35 -16.47 -6.61
C ALA A 79 -8.17 -17.44 -6.72
N ARG A 80 -8.28 -18.66 -6.15
CA ARG A 80 -7.27 -19.72 -6.31
C ARG A 80 -7.09 -20.12 -7.77
N GLU A 81 -8.19 -20.33 -8.48
CA GLU A 81 -8.15 -20.74 -9.89
C GLU A 81 -7.53 -19.64 -10.77
N ALA A 82 -8.02 -18.40 -10.64
CA ALA A 82 -7.50 -17.26 -11.37
C ALA A 82 -6.01 -17.03 -11.10
N GLN A 83 -5.55 -17.20 -9.86
CA GLN A 83 -4.14 -17.03 -9.51
C GLN A 83 -3.25 -18.13 -10.13
N ARG A 84 -3.70 -19.40 -10.16
CA ARG A 84 -2.97 -20.48 -10.83
C ARG A 84 -2.86 -20.24 -12.33
N ALA A 85 -3.95 -19.82 -12.97
CA ALA A 85 -3.95 -19.48 -14.39
C ALA A 85 -3.00 -18.30 -14.67
N TRP A 86 -2.99 -17.28 -13.82
CA TRP A 86 -2.10 -16.13 -13.95
C TRP A 86 -0.61 -16.52 -13.78
N ILE A 87 -0.26 -17.42 -12.86
CA ILE A 87 1.12 -17.92 -12.72
C ILE A 87 1.55 -18.60 -14.02
N LYS A 88 0.70 -19.44 -14.59
CA LYS A 88 0.97 -20.09 -15.88
C LYS A 88 1.19 -19.04 -16.98
N LEU A 89 0.34 -18.02 -17.05
CA LEU A 89 0.51 -16.90 -17.99
C LEU A 89 1.91 -16.29 -17.84
N ARG A 90 2.26 -15.80 -16.63
CA ARG A 90 3.58 -15.20 -16.35
C ARG A 90 4.72 -16.09 -16.80
N ASP A 91 4.73 -17.34 -16.35
CA ASP A 91 5.84 -18.26 -16.56
C ASP A 91 5.96 -18.65 -18.06
N THR A 92 4.87 -18.58 -18.83
CA THR A 92 4.90 -18.77 -20.29
C THR A 92 5.19 -17.49 -21.08
N THR A 93 4.90 -16.31 -20.52
CA THR A 93 5.14 -15.01 -21.17
C THR A 93 6.58 -14.56 -21.03
N CYS A 94 7.20 -14.70 -19.85
CA CYS A 94 8.53 -14.15 -19.62
C CYS A 94 9.65 -14.70 -20.53
N PRO A 95 9.63 -15.98 -20.95
CA PRO A 95 10.58 -16.46 -21.96
C PRO A 95 10.44 -15.79 -23.34
N LEU A 96 9.27 -15.21 -23.66
CA LEU A 96 9.06 -14.49 -24.92
C LEU A 96 9.85 -13.17 -24.96
N GLU A 97 10.09 -12.56 -23.79
CA GLU A 97 10.86 -11.32 -23.67
C GLU A 97 12.38 -11.53 -23.82
N SER A 98 12.85 -12.79 -23.78
CA SER A 98 14.28 -13.14 -23.88
C SER A 98 14.65 -13.86 -25.18
N THR A 99 13.80 -13.80 -26.21
CA THR A 99 13.97 -14.54 -27.48
C THR A 99 15.22 -14.14 -28.28
N GLU A 100 15.74 -12.93 -28.07
CA GLU A 100 16.96 -12.42 -28.72
C GLU A 100 18.24 -12.92 -28.02
N SER A 101 18.13 -13.59 -26.88
CA SER A 101 19.26 -14.11 -26.09
C SER A 101 19.33 -15.63 -26.13
N GLU A 102 20.54 -16.18 -26.19
CA GLU A 102 20.74 -17.63 -26.10
C GLU A 102 20.23 -18.18 -24.75
N PRO A 103 19.48 -19.30 -24.73
CA PRO A 103 19.03 -19.90 -23.49
C PRO A 103 20.18 -20.20 -22.54
N GLY A 104 20.07 -19.72 -21.30
CA GLY A 104 21.03 -20.00 -20.22
C GLY A 104 22.18 -19.01 -20.07
N VAL A 105 22.35 -18.03 -20.97
CA VAL A 105 23.32 -16.94 -20.74
C VAL A 105 22.79 -15.95 -19.70
N ALA A 106 23.69 -15.22 -19.03
CA ALA A 106 23.33 -14.26 -17.98
C ALA A 106 22.23 -13.26 -18.41
N LEU A 107 22.34 -12.72 -19.63
CA LEU A 107 21.34 -11.80 -20.18
C LEU A 107 19.95 -12.45 -20.29
N HIS A 108 19.86 -13.71 -20.74
CA HIS A 108 18.61 -14.45 -20.83
C HIS A 108 17.95 -14.63 -19.45
N VAL A 109 18.75 -15.02 -18.44
CA VAL A 109 18.26 -15.22 -17.06
C VAL A 109 17.81 -13.90 -16.44
N THR A 110 18.60 -12.84 -16.61
CA THR A 110 18.29 -11.51 -16.09
C THR A 110 17.03 -10.93 -16.71
N THR A 111 16.85 -11.06 -18.03
CA THR A 111 15.62 -10.61 -18.71
C THR A 111 14.38 -11.34 -18.20
N ILE A 112 14.45 -12.67 -18.04
CA ILE A 112 13.32 -13.45 -17.48
C ILE A 112 13.01 -13.03 -16.04
N ASN A 113 14.02 -12.90 -15.18
CA ASN A 113 13.82 -12.53 -13.78
C ASN A 113 13.21 -11.12 -13.65
N ASN A 114 13.65 -10.17 -14.48
CA ASN A 114 13.07 -8.82 -14.53
C ASN A 114 11.59 -8.85 -14.96
N CYS A 115 11.26 -9.62 -16.00
CA CYS A 115 9.87 -9.83 -16.41
C CYS A 115 9.03 -10.41 -15.26
N MET A 116 9.52 -11.47 -14.61
CA MET A 116 8.82 -12.10 -13.50
C MET A 116 8.60 -11.14 -12.33
N ALA A 117 9.60 -10.32 -11.99
CA ALA A 117 9.48 -9.31 -10.95
C ALA A 117 8.41 -8.28 -11.29
N ARG A 118 8.47 -7.69 -12.50
CA ARG A 118 7.49 -6.71 -13.00
C ARG A 118 6.06 -7.26 -12.97
N MET A 119 5.82 -8.42 -13.59
CA MET A 119 4.49 -9.03 -13.63
C MET A 119 3.98 -9.36 -12.22
N SER A 120 4.86 -9.83 -11.32
CA SER A 120 4.46 -10.16 -9.94
C SER A 120 4.07 -8.92 -9.13
N LEU A 121 4.77 -7.80 -9.31
CA LEU A 121 4.41 -6.51 -8.70
C LEU A 121 3.09 -5.95 -9.26
N GLU A 122 2.90 -5.99 -10.59
CA GLU A 122 1.66 -5.59 -11.25
C GLU A 122 0.47 -6.41 -10.75
N ARG A 123 0.66 -7.73 -10.62
CA ARG A 123 -0.37 -8.63 -10.10
C ARG A 123 -0.64 -8.39 -8.62
N ALA A 124 0.39 -8.17 -7.80
CA ALA A 124 0.22 -7.84 -6.39
C ALA A 124 -0.66 -6.58 -6.24
N ALA A 125 -0.35 -5.53 -7.01
CA ALA A 125 -1.13 -4.29 -7.04
C ALA A 125 -2.58 -4.54 -7.49
N TYR A 126 -2.79 -5.34 -8.55
CA TYR A 126 -4.14 -5.72 -9.00
C TYR A 126 -4.93 -6.49 -7.94
N LEU A 127 -4.32 -7.48 -7.27
CA LEU A 127 -4.99 -8.24 -6.21
C LEU A 127 -5.41 -7.35 -5.04
N ASP A 128 -4.62 -6.31 -4.74
CA ASP A 128 -4.93 -5.32 -3.70
C ASP A 128 -6.11 -4.39 -4.06
N THR A 129 -6.52 -4.31 -5.33
CA THR A 129 -7.74 -3.57 -5.72
C THR A 129 -9.01 -4.42 -5.71
N ILE A 130 -8.88 -5.75 -5.72
CA ILE A 130 -10.04 -6.64 -5.65
C ILE A 130 -10.59 -6.59 -4.22
N VAL A 131 -11.78 -5.98 -4.13
CA VAL A 131 -12.53 -5.75 -2.89
C VAL A 131 -11.75 -4.85 -1.94
N ALA A 132 -12.23 -3.62 -1.72
CA ALA A 132 -11.60 -2.71 -0.76
C ALA A 132 -11.84 -3.21 0.67
N ASP A 133 -10.90 -2.90 1.60
CA ASP A 133 -10.99 -3.32 3.00
C ASP A 133 -12.28 -2.85 3.70
N GLU A 134 -12.93 -1.79 3.19
CA GLU A 134 -14.25 -1.31 3.61
C GLU A 134 -15.08 -0.89 2.38
N PRO A 135 -16.42 -1.11 2.35
CA PRO A 135 -17.31 -0.66 1.27
C PRO A 135 -17.27 0.86 0.99
N GLY A 136 -16.76 1.66 1.93
CA GLY A 136 -16.59 3.11 1.80
C GLY A 136 -15.28 3.58 1.15
N ASN A 137 -14.35 2.67 0.83
CA ASN A 137 -12.98 2.98 0.41
C ASN A 137 -12.74 3.03 -1.11
N VAL A 138 -13.74 2.66 -1.92
CA VAL A 138 -13.66 2.80 -3.38
C VAL A 138 -14.11 4.21 -3.76
N VAL A 139 -13.16 5.01 -4.24
CA VAL A 139 -13.44 6.33 -4.81
C VAL A 139 -13.92 6.13 -6.24
N ASP A 140 -15.15 6.54 -6.54
CA ASP A 140 -15.64 6.65 -7.92
C ASP A 140 -14.95 7.83 -8.61
N LEU A 141 -13.96 7.53 -9.45
CA LEU A 141 -13.15 8.52 -10.15
C LEU A 141 -13.98 9.42 -11.08
N ASN A 142 -15.14 8.96 -11.56
CA ASN A 142 -16.00 9.76 -12.43
C ASN A 142 -16.78 10.84 -11.67
N LYS A 143 -16.79 10.80 -10.33
CA LYS A 143 -17.49 11.76 -9.48
C LYS A 143 -16.54 12.71 -8.76
N VAL A 144 -15.23 12.57 -8.92
CA VAL A 144 -14.26 13.43 -8.22
C VAL A 144 -14.36 14.85 -8.75
N PHE A 145 -14.61 15.81 -7.87
CA PHE A 145 -14.62 17.24 -8.22
C PHE A 145 -13.48 18.02 -7.58
N LEU A 146 -12.92 17.51 -6.48
CA LEU A 146 -11.78 18.10 -5.81
C LEU A 146 -10.88 17.00 -5.29
N SER A 147 -9.58 17.18 -5.50
CA SER A 147 -8.56 16.31 -4.92
C SER A 147 -7.24 17.06 -4.78
N GLY A 148 -6.42 16.62 -3.83
CA GLY A 148 -5.06 17.10 -3.66
C GLY A 148 -4.19 16.01 -3.04
N SER A 149 -2.88 16.13 -3.16
CA SER A 149 -1.94 15.15 -2.60
C SER A 149 -0.65 15.78 -2.10
N GLN A 150 -0.03 15.17 -1.10
CA GLN A 150 1.31 15.52 -0.62
C GLN A 150 2.07 14.28 -0.18
N ARG A 151 3.39 14.28 -0.38
CA ARG A 151 4.28 13.22 0.05
C ARG A 151 4.60 13.35 1.54
N PHE A 152 4.49 12.24 2.28
CA PHE A 152 4.90 12.10 3.67
C PHE A 152 5.89 10.94 3.78
N GLY A 153 7.19 11.25 3.67
CA GLY A 153 8.24 10.23 3.63
C GLY A 153 8.05 9.29 2.42
N ASP A 154 7.89 7.99 2.69
CA ASP A 154 7.76 6.96 1.66
C ASP A 154 6.33 6.77 1.13
N VAL A 155 5.35 7.44 1.73
CA VAL A 155 3.95 7.38 1.31
C VAL A 155 3.46 8.71 0.74
N VAL A 156 2.33 8.66 0.02
CA VAL A 156 1.63 9.85 -0.47
C VAL A 156 0.26 9.90 0.17
N ALA A 157 -0.07 11.00 0.84
CA ALA A 157 -1.42 11.28 1.28
C ALA A 157 -2.20 11.95 0.15
N ARG A 158 -3.45 11.57 -0.03
CA ARG A 158 -4.41 12.28 -0.89
C ARG A 158 -5.72 12.50 -0.18
N TYR A 159 -6.39 13.59 -0.49
CA TYR A 159 -7.81 13.75 -0.19
C TYR A 159 -8.63 13.81 -1.47
N VAL A 160 -9.87 13.36 -1.39
CA VAL A 160 -10.80 13.30 -2.52
C VAL A 160 -12.21 13.64 -2.04
N SER A 161 -12.86 14.56 -2.74
CA SER A 161 -14.27 14.89 -2.60
C SER A 161 -15.02 14.55 -3.88
N THR A 162 -16.20 13.95 -3.74
CA THR A 162 -17.00 13.46 -4.86
C THR A 162 -18.39 14.06 -4.91
N PHE A 163 -18.91 14.26 -6.12
CA PHE A 163 -20.28 14.73 -6.33
C PHE A 163 -21.29 13.76 -5.72
N GLY A 164 -22.33 14.33 -5.11
CA GLY A 164 -23.39 13.55 -4.47
C GLY A 164 -22.99 12.89 -3.16
N SER A 165 -21.83 13.25 -2.57
CA SER A 165 -21.48 12.88 -1.20
C SER A 165 -21.01 14.09 -0.40
N PRO A 166 -21.49 14.29 0.84
CA PRO A 166 -20.99 15.32 1.74
C PRO A 166 -19.74 14.87 2.52
N CYS A 167 -19.21 13.68 2.21
CA CYS A 167 -18.08 13.11 2.94
C CYS A 167 -16.75 13.45 2.27
N LEU A 168 -15.72 13.65 3.09
CA LEU A 168 -14.33 13.71 2.63
C LEU A 168 -13.66 12.34 2.75
N THR A 169 -13.00 11.89 1.70
CA THR A 169 -12.16 10.69 1.75
C THR A 169 -10.69 11.09 1.77
N VAL A 170 -9.94 10.62 2.77
CA VAL A 170 -8.48 10.75 2.85
C VAL A 170 -7.86 9.37 2.69
N GLN A 171 -6.79 9.27 1.92
CA GLN A 171 -6.10 8.02 1.63
C GLN A 171 -4.59 8.17 1.71
N ILE A 172 -3.93 7.11 2.14
CA ILE A 172 -2.48 6.94 2.07
C ILE A 172 -2.17 5.96 0.95
N LEU A 173 -1.27 6.33 0.06
CA LEU A 173 -0.89 5.57 -1.13
C LEU A 173 0.58 5.13 -1.05
N ALA A 174 0.87 3.96 -1.61
CA ALA A 174 2.24 3.49 -1.78
C ALA A 174 2.78 3.85 -3.18
N PRO A 175 3.57 4.92 -3.36
CA PRO A 175 4.11 5.30 -4.66
C PRO A 175 4.97 4.20 -5.29
N ASN A 176 5.76 3.49 -4.48
CA ASN A 176 6.60 2.36 -4.95
C ASN A 176 5.82 1.02 -5.06
N GLY A 177 4.55 1.00 -4.65
CA GLY A 177 3.70 -0.19 -4.64
C GLY A 177 2.57 -0.14 -5.68
N GLY A 178 2.80 0.52 -6.82
CA GLY A 178 1.79 0.69 -7.86
C GLY A 178 0.62 1.59 -7.43
N TRP A 179 0.85 2.55 -6.55
CA TRP A 179 -0.16 3.48 -6.02
C TRP A 179 -1.31 2.82 -5.26
N ARG A 180 -1.13 1.58 -4.76
CA ARG A 180 -2.13 0.91 -3.93
C ARG A 180 -2.48 1.75 -2.70
N VAL A 181 -3.76 1.74 -2.33
CA VAL A 181 -4.26 2.39 -1.12
C VAL A 181 -3.80 1.58 0.10
N LEU A 182 -2.96 2.18 0.93
CA LEU A 182 -2.45 1.61 2.19
C LEU A 182 -3.42 1.80 3.34
N SER A 183 -4.07 2.97 3.38
CA SER A 183 -5.04 3.35 4.38
C SER A 183 -6.06 4.26 3.73
N SER A 184 -7.31 4.16 4.15
CA SER A 184 -8.39 5.00 3.67
C SER A 184 -9.32 5.30 4.83
N LYS A 185 -9.71 6.56 4.94
CA LYS A 185 -10.65 7.00 5.96
C LYS A 185 -11.62 8.00 5.35
N ARG A 186 -12.89 7.80 5.68
CA ARG A 186 -13.98 8.63 5.18
C ARG A 186 -14.63 9.37 6.34
N PHE A 187 -14.66 10.69 6.25
CA PHE A 187 -15.23 11.59 7.25
C PHE A 187 -16.63 11.98 6.79
N CYS A 188 -17.65 11.40 7.44
CA CYS A 188 -19.07 11.57 7.11
C CYS A 188 -19.90 12.11 8.27
N SER A 189 -19.26 12.47 9.38
CA SER A 189 -19.92 12.96 10.59
C SER A 189 -18.99 13.86 11.39
N PHE A 190 -19.59 14.72 12.21
CA PHE A 190 -18.92 15.55 13.20
C PHE A 190 -19.84 15.71 14.41
N ASP A 191 -19.27 15.79 15.61
CA ASP A 191 -20.02 15.95 16.87
C ASP A 191 -21.20 14.96 17.04
N GLY A 192 -20.98 13.71 16.62
CA GLY A 192 -21.99 12.64 16.68
C GLY A 192 -23.13 12.75 15.66
N LYS A 193 -23.18 13.80 14.83
CA LYS A 193 -24.19 14.00 13.79
C LYS A 193 -23.65 13.61 12.41
N SER A 194 -24.47 12.97 11.60
CA SER A 194 -24.15 12.60 10.22
C SER A 194 -24.27 13.81 9.28
N PHE A 195 -23.39 13.92 8.28
CA PHE A 195 -23.45 14.98 7.27
C PHE A 195 -24.57 14.79 6.25
N TRP A 196 -25.21 13.63 6.21
CA TRP A 196 -26.30 13.36 5.27
C TRP A 196 -27.63 13.93 5.74
N ASP A 197 -27.86 13.94 7.05
CA ASP A 197 -29.17 14.17 7.65
C ASP A 197 -29.12 14.92 8.99
N GLY A 198 -27.95 15.07 9.61
CA GLY A 198 -27.79 15.79 10.88
C GLY A 198 -27.53 17.29 10.73
N TYR A 199 -27.23 17.75 9.51
CA TYR A 199 -26.95 19.15 9.17
C TYR A 199 -27.73 19.54 7.91
N ALA A 200 -28.05 20.82 7.77
CA ALA A 200 -28.62 21.36 6.53
C ALA A 200 -27.57 21.37 5.39
N SER A 201 -26.30 21.60 5.75
CA SER A 201 -25.15 21.45 4.86
C SER A 201 -23.90 21.20 5.70
N ALA A 202 -22.97 20.41 5.15
CA ALA A 202 -21.64 20.20 5.70
C ALA A 202 -20.64 20.19 4.55
N LEU A 203 -19.65 21.09 4.60
CA LEU A 203 -18.70 21.33 3.52
C LEU A 203 -17.27 21.32 4.08
N PHE A 204 -16.38 20.68 3.33
CA PHE A 204 -14.94 20.75 3.56
C PHE A 204 -14.35 21.78 2.58
N GLU A 205 -13.69 22.81 3.11
CA GLU A 205 -13.14 23.95 2.38
C GLU A 205 -11.65 24.12 2.72
N ASP A 206 -10.95 24.98 1.98
CA ASP A 206 -9.58 25.44 2.31
C ASP A 206 -8.55 24.34 2.59
N HIS A 207 -8.62 23.23 1.85
CA HIS A 207 -7.72 22.08 2.03
C HIS A 207 -6.25 22.46 1.78
N ALA A 208 -5.41 22.24 2.79
CA ALA A 208 -3.97 22.45 2.70
C ALA A 208 -3.21 21.38 3.47
N PHE A 209 -2.26 20.70 2.82
CA PHE A 209 -1.37 19.81 3.56
C PHE A 209 -0.23 20.59 4.23
N ALA A 210 0.05 20.23 5.48
CA ALA A 210 1.19 20.71 6.27
C ALA A 210 1.93 19.52 6.89
N ALA A 211 3.01 19.80 7.63
CA ALA A 211 3.89 18.77 8.18
C ALA A 211 3.17 17.79 9.14
N ASP A 212 2.10 18.22 9.80
CA ASP A 212 1.34 17.45 10.79
C ASP A 212 0.05 16.81 10.25
N GLY A 213 -0.35 17.11 9.01
CA GLY A 213 -1.50 16.49 8.37
C GLY A 213 -2.20 17.36 7.34
N LEU A 214 -3.48 17.07 7.11
CA LEU A 214 -4.35 17.83 6.23
C LEU A 214 -5.14 18.85 7.05
N HIS A 215 -4.85 20.14 6.85
CA HIS A 215 -5.63 21.26 7.37
C HIS A 215 -6.77 21.59 6.42
N LEU A 216 -7.91 21.98 6.97
CA LEU A 216 -9.11 22.35 6.22
C LEU A 216 -10.06 23.18 7.09
N THR A 217 -11.02 23.83 6.46
CA THR A 217 -12.17 24.44 7.13
C THR A 217 -13.37 23.51 7.02
N LEU A 218 -14.00 23.16 8.15
CA LEU A 218 -15.30 22.48 8.16
C LEU A 218 -16.40 23.52 8.34
N SER A 219 -17.15 23.79 7.28
CA SER A 219 -18.33 24.66 7.28
C SER A 219 -19.59 23.83 7.54
N LEU A 220 -20.35 24.19 8.58
CA LEU A 220 -21.55 23.48 9.03
C LEU A 220 -22.74 24.43 9.12
N PHE A 221 -23.83 24.06 8.46
CA PHE A 221 -25.14 24.68 8.65
C PHE A 221 -26.03 23.74 9.47
N GLU A 222 -26.44 24.16 10.66
CA GLU A 222 -27.36 23.38 11.49
C GLU A 222 -28.75 23.28 10.83
N LEU A 223 -29.44 22.16 11.04
CA LEU A 223 -30.84 22.01 10.58
C LEU A 223 -31.76 23.07 11.19
N ARG A 224 -31.44 23.52 12.41
CA ARG A 224 -32.14 24.54 13.17
C ARG A 224 -31.08 25.36 13.91
N GLY A 225 -30.87 26.60 13.51
CA GLY A 225 -29.87 27.50 14.10
C GLY A 225 -29.69 28.76 13.25
N ASP A 226 -28.93 29.72 13.79
CA ASP A 226 -28.93 31.10 13.31
C ASP A 226 -27.81 31.42 12.30
N GLY A 227 -27.09 30.42 11.78
CA GLY A 227 -26.06 30.65 10.75
C GLY A 227 -25.07 29.51 10.53
N GLU A 228 -24.14 29.76 9.62
CA GLU A 228 -22.97 28.92 9.33
C GLU A 228 -21.99 28.92 10.50
N LYS A 229 -21.49 27.75 10.88
CA LYS A 229 -20.32 27.61 11.76
C LYS A 229 -19.13 27.17 10.93
N ARG A 230 -18.03 27.94 10.97
CA ARG A 230 -16.77 27.59 10.31
C ARG A 230 -15.76 27.17 11.36
N LEU A 231 -15.24 25.96 11.23
CA LEU A 231 -14.29 25.36 12.16
C LEU A 231 -12.96 25.13 11.43
N ALA A 232 -11.86 25.68 11.97
CA ALA A 232 -10.53 25.30 11.54
C ALA A 232 -10.24 23.87 12.05
N CYS A 233 -9.92 22.95 11.14
CA CYS A 233 -9.69 21.55 11.47
C CYS A 233 -8.39 21.01 10.90
N VAL A 234 -7.88 19.97 11.55
CA VAL A 234 -6.76 19.16 11.09
C VAL A 234 -7.15 17.68 11.12
N ILE A 235 -6.79 16.96 10.06
CA ILE A 235 -6.77 15.50 10.02
C ILE A 235 -5.31 15.08 10.15
N PRO A 236 -4.86 14.66 11.34
CA PRO A 236 -3.46 14.32 11.56
C PRO A 236 -3.07 13.09 10.74
N ILE A 237 -1.90 13.16 10.11
CA ILE A 237 -1.29 12.06 9.37
C ILE A 237 0.03 11.73 10.05
N GLN A 238 0.08 10.60 10.75
CA GLN A 238 1.24 10.21 11.56
C GLN A 238 1.51 8.72 11.39
N ASN A 239 2.77 8.35 11.17
CA ASN A 239 3.19 6.96 10.97
C ASN A 239 2.33 6.23 9.93
N GLU A 240 2.10 6.87 8.79
CA GLU A 240 1.29 6.33 7.68
C GLU A 240 -0.20 6.06 8.02
N GLN A 241 -0.70 6.61 9.14
CA GLN A 241 -2.08 6.45 9.58
C GLN A 241 -2.84 7.77 9.55
N ILE A 242 -4.10 7.70 9.10
CA ILE A 242 -5.06 8.81 9.10
C ILE A 242 -5.80 8.80 10.44
N LYS A 243 -5.66 9.85 11.25
CA LYS A 243 -6.30 9.95 12.57
C LYS A 243 -7.71 10.53 12.48
N GLU A 244 -8.39 10.70 13.61
CA GLU A 244 -9.67 11.39 13.66
C GLU A 244 -9.53 12.87 13.33
N LEU A 245 -10.58 13.44 12.74
CA LEU A 245 -10.71 14.87 12.48
C LEU A 245 -10.73 15.61 13.83
N LYS A 246 -9.88 16.64 13.95
CA LYS A 246 -9.84 17.51 15.12
C LYS A 246 -10.16 18.92 14.67
N CYS A 247 -11.17 19.53 15.27
CA CYS A 247 -11.57 20.90 14.95
C CYS A 247 -11.41 21.79 16.19
N GLY A 248 -10.97 23.02 15.98
CA GLY A 248 -10.91 24.06 17.01
C GLY A 248 -12.29 24.65 17.34
N ALA A 249 -12.31 25.70 18.16
CA ALA A 249 -13.53 26.48 18.39
C ALA A 249 -13.94 27.22 17.10
N SER A 250 -15.25 27.47 16.94
CA SER A 250 -15.78 28.22 15.80
C SER A 250 -15.14 29.60 15.74
N GLU A 251 -14.60 29.95 14.58
CA GLU A 251 -14.38 31.36 14.28
C GLU A 251 -15.77 31.97 14.05
N ALA A 252 -16.12 32.98 14.84
CA ALA A 252 -17.32 33.76 14.60
C ALA A 252 -17.07 34.60 13.34
N ALA A 253 -17.88 34.38 12.31
CA ALA A 253 -17.93 35.23 11.13
C ALA A 253 -18.46 36.62 11.47
#